data_AF-A0AAJ7Q0N6-F1
#
_entry.id   AF-A0AAJ7Q0N6-F1
#
_cell.length_a   1.000
_cell.length_b   1.000
_cell.length_c   1.000
_cell.angle_alpha   90.00
_cell.angle_beta   90.00
_cell.angle_gamma   90.00
#
_symmetry.space_group_name_H-M   'P 1'
#
loop_
_entity.id
_entity.type
_entity.pdbx_description
1 polymer ?
#
loop_
_entity_poly.entity_id
_entity_poly.type
_entity_poly.pdbx_seq_one_letter_code
_entity_poly.pdbx_strand_id
1 'polypeptide(L)'
;MTTRCVPPTWTGSERRRCVRLEGRGRWTRPDERRTASSDGRSECLSSWDWRISAPSTSRSSEQRTLTVPTLTARAAERPVIWMAVHHKQKKALELFSREIAPAGTGMAPGLTGIVGGRPRVSPVLKPFFFLHPKSQLKVDVHVGGELVESLSEAGPDTPEQEAPPTSAEDEPDTDLPSGPHSYRLEDLAYTRSGDKGDSANIGVIARHPLFFPYLKKHLTSSVVEEYFSHLIQPGVQNAVTRFTLPGIHGLNFVLQSSLGGGGVASLRSDPQGKAFGQMLLDLKLKGLPDLKSLVD
;
A
#
# COMPACT_ATOMS: atom_id res chain seq x y z
N MET A 1 -20.22 4.32 44.35
CA MET A 1 -19.12 3.47 44.84
C MET A 1 -17.94 3.66 43.90
N THR A 2 -16.94 4.40 44.36
CA THR A 2 -15.70 4.74 43.68
C THR A 2 -14.70 3.60 43.84
N THR A 3 -14.19 3.07 42.73
CA THR A 3 -13.13 2.06 42.77
C THR A 3 -11.84 2.68 42.25
N ARG A 4 -10.88 2.86 43.16
CA ARG A 4 -9.51 3.33 42.89
C ARG A 4 -8.75 2.25 42.12
N CYS A 5 -8.03 2.65 41.07
CA CYS A 5 -7.02 1.82 40.43
C CYS A 5 -5.72 1.87 41.25
N VAL A 6 -5.25 0.70 41.71
CA VAL A 6 -3.89 0.51 42.24
C VAL A 6 -3.12 -0.32 41.20
N PRO A 7 -1.92 0.08 40.77
CA PRO A 7 -1.10 -0.70 39.85
C PRO A 7 -0.39 -1.84 40.61
N PRO A 8 -0.31 -3.07 40.07
CA PRO A 8 0.44 -4.14 40.72
C PRO A 8 1.93 -4.03 40.37
N THR A 9 2.76 -3.92 41.41
CA THR A 9 4.17 -4.31 41.39
C THR A 9 4.26 -5.81 41.63
N TRP A 10 5.03 -6.55 40.83
CA TRP A 10 5.43 -7.92 41.21
C TRP A 10 6.86 -8.23 40.78
N THR A 11 7.64 -8.56 41.81
CA THR A 11 8.99 -9.14 41.84
C THR A 11 8.93 -10.65 41.60
N GLY A 12 10.08 -11.27 41.35
CA GLY A 12 10.15 -12.61 40.76
C GLY A 12 9.87 -13.82 41.68
N SER A 13 9.85 -14.96 40.98
CA SER A 13 10.25 -16.33 41.37
C SER A 13 9.17 -17.41 41.58
N GLU A 14 9.45 -18.54 40.92
CA GLU A 14 9.22 -19.94 41.32
C GLU A 14 8.16 -20.87 40.67
N ARG A 15 8.71 -21.82 39.88
CA ARG A 15 8.44 -23.28 39.70
C ARG A 15 7.03 -23.88 39.53
N ARG A 16 6.94 -24.59 38.39
CA ARG A 16 6.35 -25.94 38.11
C ARG A 16 4.85 -26.18 38.34
N ARG A 17 4.17 -26.60 37.27
CA ARG A 17 3.58 -27.95 37.18
C ARG A 17 3.24 -28.38 35.75
N CYS A 18 3.57 -29.63 35.45
CA CYS A 18 3.25 -30.37 34.24
C CYS A 18 1.86 -30.99 34.40
N VAL A 19 1.00 -30.91 33.39
CA VAL A 19 -0.19 -31.76 33.29
C VAL A 19 -0.32 -32.25 31.85
N ARG A 20 -0.25 -33.57 31.70
CA ARG A 20 -0.51 -34.37 30.51
C ARG A 20 -2.01 -34.71 30.51
N LEU A 21 -2.70 -34.47 29.40
CA LEU A 21 -4.03 -35.03 29.17
C LEU A 21 -4.08 -35.63 27.76
N GLU A 22 -4.11 -36.96 27.73
CA GLU A 22 -4.45 -37.77 26.57
C GLU A 22 -5.98 -37.81 26.44
N GLY A 23 -6.49 -37.61 25.22
CA GLY A 23 -7.91 -37.73 24.92
C GLY A 23 -8.10 -38.14 23.47
N ARG A 24 -8.33 -39.44 23.24
CA ARG A 24 -8.76 -40.01 21.97
C ARG A 24 -10.23 -39.66 21.75
N GLY A 25 -10.57 -39.13 20.58
CA GLY A 25 -11.95 -38.89 20.15
C GLY A 25 -12.07 -39.01 18.64
N ARG A 26 -12.87 -39.99 18.21
CA ARG A 26 -13.05 -40.49 16.85
C ARG A 26 -13.96 -39.56 16.03
N TRP A 27 -13.64 -39.37 14.74
CA TRP A 27 -14.41 -38.56 13.79
C TRP A 27 -15.66 -39.30 13.29
N THR A 28 -16.80 -38.63 13.28
CA THR A 28 -18.00 -39.01 12.52
C THR A 28 -18.45 -37.83 11.66
N ARG A 29 -18.60 -38.07 10.35
CA ARG A 29 -19.26 -37.17 9.39
C ARG A 29 -20.78 -37.20 9.60
N PRO A 30 -21.49 -36.13 9.21
CA PRO A 30 -22.69 -36.35 8.39
C PRO A 30 -22.69 -35.53 7.11
N ASP A 31 -23.37 -36.13 6.12
CA ASP A 31 -23.61 -35.68 4.76
C ASP A 31 -24.83 -34.75 4.65
N GLU A 32 -24.77 -33.88 3.65
CA GLU A 32 -25.80 -33.23 2.82
C GLU A 32 -27.27 -32.94 3.26
N ARG A 33 -27.65 -31.67 2.95
CA ARG A 33 -28.84 -31.16 2.19
C ARG A 33 -29.98 -30.38 2.89
N ARG A 34 -30.04 -29.09 2.49
CA ARG A 34 -31.17 -28.16 2.17
C ARG A 34 -32.26 -27.85 3.21
N THR A 35 -32.48 -26.55 3.44
CA THR A 35 -33.62 -25.75 2.92
C THR A 35 -33.38 -24.25 3.11
N ALA A 36 -33.89 -23.45 2.17
CA ALA A 36 -33.89 -22.00 2.23
C ALA A 36 -35.03 -21.49 3.12
N SER A 37 -34.78 -20.46 3.93
CA SER A 37 -35.81 -19.57 4.45
C SER A 37 -35.30 -18.14 4.45
N SER A 38 -36.12 -17.28 3.86
CA SER A 38 -36.05 -15.83 3.88
C SER A 38 -36.01 -15.29 5.30
N ASP A 39 -34.94 -14.55 5.64
CA ASP A 39 -35.03 -13.46 6.59
C ASP A 39 -33.85 -12.50 6.37
N GLY A 40 -34.19 -11.25 6.05
CA GLY A 40 -33.25 -10.17 5.83
C GLY A 40 -32.59 -9.75 7.15
N ARG A 41 -31.44 -10.35 7.45
CA ARG A 41 -30.44 -9.78 8.36
C ARG A 41 -29.12 -9.70 7.61
N SER A 42 -28.62 -8.48 7.44
CA SER A 42 -27.26 -8.22 7.03
C SER A 42 -26.31 -8.71 8.12
N GLU A 43 -25.91 -9.98 8.05
CA GLU A 43 -24.79 -10.48 8.83
C GLU A 43 -23.51 -9.84 8.31
N CYS A 44 -22.96 -8.93 9.11
CA CYS A 44 -21.62 -8.39 8.91
C CYS A 44 -20.61 -9.51 9.22
N LEU A 45 -20.32 -10.34 8.22
CA LEU A 45 -19.25 -11.33 8.28
C LEU A 45 -17.91 -10.58 8.34
N SER A 46 -17.43 -10.30 9.56
CA SER A 46 -16.05 -9.88 9.78
C SER A 46 -15.11 -11.04 9.46
N SER A 47 -14.61 -11.05 8.23
CA SER A 47 -13.53 -11.91 7.77
C SER A 47 -12.22 -11.40 8.36
N TRP A 48 -11.72 -12.06 9.41
CA TRP A 48 -10.40 -11.79 9.98
C TRP A 48 -9.33 -12.47 9.13
N ASP A 49 -8.55 -11.69 8.38
CA ASP A 49 -7.34 -12.17 7.70
C ASP A 49 -6.12 -12.01 8.61
N TRP A 50 -5.13 -12.88 8.51
CA TRP A 50 -3.91 -12.86 9.33
C TRP A 50 -2.66 -12.71 8.45
N ARG A 51 -1.50 -12.24 8.96
CA ARG A 51 -0.26 -12.06 8.17
C ARG A 51 1.04 -12.44 8.87
N ILE A 52 2.06 -12.79 8.06
CA ILE A 52 3.51 -12.80 8.36
C ILE A 52 4.30 -12.11 7.24
N SER A 53 5.39 -11.41 7.57
CA SER A 53 6.41 -10.91 6.61
C SER A 53 7.80 -11.41 6.98
N ALA A 54 8.59 -11.85 5.99
CA ALA A 54 10.00 -12.23 6.13
C ALA A 54 10.74 -11.99 4.78
N PRO A 55 11.97 -11.47 4.77
CA PRO A 55 12.75 -11.39 3.54
C PRO A 55 13.33 -12.76 3.16
N SER A 56 13.48 -13.03 1.86
CA SER A 56 14.16 -14.22 1.34
C SER A 56 15.03 -13.91 0.12
N THR A 57 15.81 -14.88 -0.34
CA THR A 57 16.49 -14.88 -1.63
C THR A 57 16.48 -16.31 -2.14
N SER A 58 16.14 -16.54 -3.42
CA SER A 58 16.04 -17.89 -3.98
C SER A 58 17.05 -18.14 -5.11
N ARG A 59 17.64 -19.34 -5.12
CA ARG A 59 17.87 -20.10 -6.36
C ARG A 59 17.77 -21.62 -6.13
N SER A 60 16.80 -22.18 -6.85
CA SER A 60 16.51 -23.56 -7.30
C SER A 60 16.94 -24.82 -6.51
N SER A 61 15.96 -25.68 -6.24
CA SER A 61 15.93 -27.09 -6.73
C SER A 61 14.49 -27.65 -6.79
N GLU A 62 13.97 -27.78 -8.03
CA GLU A 62 12.91 -28.69 -8.58
C GLU A 62 11.54 -28.88 -7.87
N GLN A 63 10.36 -28.91 -8.50
CA GLN A 63 9.94 -29.02 -9.90
C GLN A 63 8.50 -28.45 -10.03
N ARG A 64 8.34 -27.33 -10.75
CA ARG A 64 7.17 -26.96 -11.56
C ARG A 64 7.63 -25.80 -12.43
N THR A 65 7.74 -26.05 -13.72
CA THR A 65 8.34 -25.17 -14.72
C THR A 65 7.49 -23.90 -14.87
N LEU A 66 7.81 -22.87 -14.09
CA LEU A 66 7.50 -21.48 -14.44
C LEU A 66 8.72 -20.98 -15.21
N THR A 67 8.56 -20.78 -16.51
CA THR A 67 9.54 -20.14 -17.38
C THR A 67 9.73 -18.71 -16.88
N VAL A 68 10.78 -18.48 -16.09
CA VAL A 68 11.19 -17.12 -15.71
C VAL A 68 11.95 -16.55 -16.91
N PRO A 69 11.48 -15.47 -17.55
CA PRO A 69 12.22 -14.85 -18.65
C PRO A 69 13.58 -14.39 -18.11
N THR A 70 14.61 -14.67 -18.89
CA THR A 70 16.03 -14.42 -18.58
C THR A 70 16.23 -12.96 -18.16
N LEU A 71 16.39 -12.72 -16.86
CA LEU A 71 16.85 -11.44 -16.33
C LEU A 71 18.30 -11.25 -16.75
N THR A 72 18.53 -10.46 -17.79
CA THR A 72 19.83 -9.89 -18.11
C THR A 72 20.18 -8.88 -17.02
N ALA A 73 20.86 -9.37 -15.97
CA ALA A 73 21.33 -8.52 -14.88
C ALA A 73 22.27 -7.44 -15.43
N ARG A 74 21.82 -6.18 -15.41
CA ARG A 74 22.73 -5.04 -15.45
C ARG A 74 23.59 -5.08 -14.19
N ALA A 75 24.89 -4.87 -14.36
CA ALA A 75 25.88 -5.05 -13.30
C ALA A 75 25.52 -4.20 -12.06
N ALA A 76 25.47 -4.87 -10.90
CA ALA A 76 25.34 -4.34 -9.53
C ALA A 76 23.94 -4.27 -8.86
N GLU A 77 22.87 -4.84 -9.42
CA GLU A 77 21.60 -4.96 -8.69
C GLU A 77 21.58 -6.24 -7.83
N ARG A 78 21.61 -6.08 -6.50
CA ARG A 78 21.39 -7.20 -5.57
C ARG A 78 19.87 -7.45 -5.44
N PRO A 79 19.35 -8.64 -5.80
CA PRO A 79 17.94 -8.92 -5.63
C PRO A 79 17.61 -9.05 -4.14
N VAL A 80 16.60 -8.30 -3.68
CA VAL A 80 16.00 -8.42 -2.35
C VAL A 80 14.60 -8.99 -2.54
N ILE A 81 14.27 -10.12 -1.89
CA ILE A 81 12.89 -10.63 -1.89
C ILE A 81 12.24 -10.26 -0.58
N TRP A 82 11.06 -9.65 -0.67
CA TRP A 82 10.14 -9.46 0.43
C TRP A 82 9.02 -10.50 0.32
N MET A 83 8.94 -11.45 1.25
CA MET A 83 7.85 -12.42 1.29
C MET A 83 6.86 -12.03 2.39
N ALA A 84 5.60 -11.90 2.02
CA ALA A 84 4.53 -11.76 3.00
C ALA A 84 3.36 -12.67 2.62
N VAL A 85 2.77 -13.34 3.62
CA VAL A 85 1.69 -14.32 3.42
C VAL A 85 0.50 -13.89 4.25
N HIS A 86 -0.69 -13.95 3.66
CA HIS A 86 -1.95 -13.79 4.37
C HIS A 86 -2.86 -15.00 4.21
N HIS A 87 -3.65 -15.32 5.25
CA HIS A 87 -4.59 -16.43 5.21
C HIS A 87 -5.72 -16.25 6.24
N LYS A 88 -6.92 -16.72 5.91
CA LYS A 88 -8.10 -16.69 6.81
C LYS A 88 -7.89 -17.53 8.07
N GLN A 89 -7.18 -18.65 7.94
CA GLN A 89 -6.87 -19.53 9.07
C GLN A 89 -5.51 -19.20 9.66
N LYS A 90 -5.49 -18.74 10.92
CA LYS A 90 -4.27 -18.48 11.71
C LYS A 90 -3.30 -19.66 11.72
N LYS A 91 -3.81 -20.89 11.87
CA LYS A 91 -3.01 -22.13 11.95
C LYS A 91 -2.12 -22.34 10.71
N ALA A 92 -2.59 -21.97 9.52
CA ALA A 92 -1.80 -22.10 8.29
C ALA A 92 -0.58 -21.17 8.31
N LEU A 93 -0.71 -19.97 8.86
CA LEU A 93 0.40 -19.03 9.00
C LEU A 93 1.34 -19.43 10.13
N GLU A 94 0.84 -20.06 11.19
CA GLU A 94 1.69 -20.63 12.25
C GLU A 94 2.59 -21.74 11.69
N LEU A 95 2.10 -22.55 10.74
CA LEU A 95 2.92 -23.52 10.01
C LEU A 95 3.99 -22.81 9.16
N PHE A 96 3.61 -21.82 8.35
CA PHE A 96 4.57 -21.04 7.54
C PHE A 96 5.65 -20.36 8.41
N SER A 97 5.25 -19.75 9.54
CA SER A 97 6.15 -19.16 10.54
C SER A 97 7.17 -20.16 11.09
N ARG A 98 6.74 -21.42 11.25
CA ARG A 98 7.61 -22.48 11.77
C ARG A 98 8.69 -22.86 10.77
N GLU A 99 8.33 -22.96 9.49
CA GLU A 99 9.23 -23.35 8.39
C GLU A 99 10.22 -22.25 7.97
N ILE A 100 9.83 -20.98 8.07
CA ILE A 100 10.71 -19.87 7.65
C ILE A 100 11.87 -19.61 8.61
N ALA A 101 11.78 -20.05 9.87
CA ALA A 101 12.84 -19.84 10.85
C ALA A 101 14.09 -20.73 10.58
N PRO A 102 13.97 -22.05 10.34
CA PRO A 102 15.10 -22.89 9.92
C PRO A 102 15.73 -22.46 8.59
N ALA A 103 14.94 -21.91 7.67
CA ALA A 103 15.44 -21.35 6.41
C ALA A 103 16.50 -20.26 6.64
N GLY A 104 16.38 -19.47 7.71
CA GLY A 104 17.35 -18.47 8.09
C GLY A 104 18.77 -18.97 8.33
N THR A 105 18.88 -20.16 8.93
CA THR A 105 20.15 -20.78 9.30
C THR A 105 20.62 -21.85 8.33
N GLY A 106 19.73 -22.33 7.45
CA GLY A 106 19.98 -23.45 6.53
C GLY A 106 20.03 -23.08 5.04
N MET A 107 19.71 -21.83 4.66
CA MET A 107 19.75 -21.37 3.28
C MET A 107 21.11 -20.78 2.88
N ALA A 108 21.19 -20.29 1.64
CA ALA A 108 22.40 -19.74 1.06
C ALA A 108 23.06 -18.67 1.96
N PRO A 109 24.41 -18.65 2.03
CA PRO A 109 25.14 -17.64 2.77
C PRO A 109 24.84 -16.23 2.22
N GLY A 110 24.72 -15.25 3.12
CA GLY A 110 24.42 -13.86 2.76
C GLY A 110 22.96 -13.44 2.89
N LEU A 111 22.08 -14.28 3.46
CA LEU A 111 20.71 -13.90 3.78
C LEU A 111 20.68 -12.83 4.89
N THR A 112 20.35 -11.60 4.51
CA THR A 112 20.16 -10.47 5.42
C THR A 112 18.66 -10.25 5.65
N GLY A 113 18.20 -10.20 6.90
CA GLY A 113 16.87 -9.67 7.21
C GLY A 113 15.94 -10.49 8.12
N ILE A 114 16.40 -11.58 8.74
CA ILE A 114 15.68 -12.13 9.91
C ILE A 114 16.06 -11.32 11.15
N VAL A 115 15.81 -10.01 11.10
CA VAL A 115 16.00 -9.12 12.24
C VAL A 115 14.71 -9.17 13.04
N GLY A 116 14.71 -9.88 14.18
CA GLY A 116 13.55 -10.03 15.06
C GLY A 116 13.05 -11.46 15.29
N GLY A 117 13.71 -12.47 14.72
CA GLY A 117 13.39 -13.89 14.94
C GLY A 117 12.16 -14.36 14.17
N ARG A 118 11.43 -15.34 14.73
CA ARG A 118 10.26 -15.95 14.07
C ARG A 118 9.13 -14.92 13.93
N PRO A 119 8.60 -14.66 12.72
CA PRO A 119 7.49 -13.73 12.52
C PRO A 119 6.25 -14.14 13.30
N ARG A 120 5.67 -13.21 14.07
CA ARG A 120 4.41 -13.45 14.79
C ARG A 120 3.22 -13.28 13.85
N VAL A 121 2.24 -14.17 13.97
CA VAL A 121 0.98 -14.07 13.25
C VAL A 121 0.12 -13.00 13.91
N SER A 122 -0.27 -11.98 13.15
CA SER A 122 -1.15 -10.89 13.59
C SER A 122 -2.36 -10.76 12.66
N PRO A 123 -3.52 -10.28 13.15
CA PRO A 123 -4.66 -9.99 12.28
C PRO A 123 -4.32 -8.80 11.37
N VAL A 124 -4.89 -8.79 10.18
CA VAL A 124 -4.83 -7.73 9.18
C VAL A 124 -6.08 -6.89 9.35
N LEU A 125 -5.92 -5.69 9.89
CA LEU A 125 -7.01 -4.75 10.06
C LEU A 125 -7.15 -3.91 8.78
N LYS A 126 -8.26 -4.05 8.07
CA LYS A 126 -8.55 -3.25 6.89
C LYS A 126 -9.55 -2.15 7.24
N PRO A 127 -9.16 -0.86 7.19
CA PRO A 127 -10.12 0.21 7.38
C PRO A 127 -11.12 0.21 6.22
N PHE A 128 -12.40 0.39 6.56
CA PHE A 128 -13.47 0.63 5.60
C PHE A 128 -13.97 2.05 5.81
N PHE A 129 -13.80 2.89 4.79
CA PHE A 129 -14.25 4.27 4.81
C PHE A 129 -15.61 4.35 4.13
N PHE A 130 -16.55 5.06 4.75
CA PHE A 130 -17.87 5.32 4.21
C PHE A 130 -18.26 6.76 4.51
N LEU A 131 -19.15 7.32 3.70
CA LEU A 131 -19.73 8.64 3.94
C LEU A 131 -20.92 8.48 4.88
N HIS A 132 -21.00 9.33 5.90
CA HIS A 132 -22.16 9.42 6.79
C HIS A 132 -22.79 10.82 6.62
N PRO A 133 -24.12 10.92 6.40
CA PRO A 133 -24.75 12.21 6.16
C PRO A 133 -24.53 13.16 7.34
N LYS A 134 -23.99 14.35 7.07
CA LYS A 134 -23.75 15.34 8.13
C LYS A 134 -25.03 15.81 8.81
N SER A 135 -26.14 15.84 8.07
CA SER A 135 -27.47 16.16 8.60
C SER A 135 -27.98 15.19 9.67
N GLN A 136 -27.38 13.99 9.77
CA GLN A 136 -27.69 13.00 10.81
C GLN A 136 -26.76 13.09 12.02
N LEU A 137 -25.75 13.96 11.98
CA LEU A 137 -24.83 14.20 13.09
C LEU A 137 -25.29 15.39 13.93
N LYS A 138 -25.57 15.11 15.21
CA LYS A 138 -25.71 16.12 16.25
C LYS A 138 -24.42 16.17 17.07
N VAL A 139 -23.80 17.34 17.16
CA VAL A 139 -22.56 17.55 17.92
C VAL A 139 -22.86 18.40 19.15
N ASP A 140 -22.73 17.82 20.33
CA ASP A 140 -22.98 18.50 21.60
C ASP A 140 -21.66 18.86 22.29
N VAL A 141 -21.41 20.15 22.49
CA VAL A 141 -20.20 20.69 23.14
C VAL A 141 -20.47 20.88 24.63
N HIS A 142 -19.73 20.15 25.46
CA HIS A 142 -19.82 20.24 26.91
C HIS A 142 -18.55 20.85 27.50
N VAL A 143 -18.69 21.82 28.41
CA VAL A 143 -17.57 22.43 29.15
C VAL A 143 -17.85 22.30 30.63
N GLY A 144 -16.91 21.73 31.40
CA GLY A 144 -17.12 21.48 32.83
C GLY A 144 -18.24 20.48 33.14
N GLY A 145 -18.68 19.68 32.16
CA GLY A 145 -19.81 18.75 32.29
C GLY A 145 -21.17 19.37 32.00
N GLU A 146 -21.24 20.68 31.77
CA GLU A 146 -22.46 21.36 31.33
C GLU A 146 -22.49 21.49 29.81
N LEU A 147 -23.67 21.26 29.22
CA LEU A 147 -23.90 21.46 27.79
C LEU A 147 -23.87 22.96 27.50
N VAL A 148 -22.92 23.38 26.66
CA VAL A 148 -22.75 24.79 26.27
C VAL A 148 -23.39 25.06 24.91
N GLU A 149 -23.29 24.13 23.97
CA GLU A 149 -23.76 24.33 22.60
C GLU A 149 -24.13 22.99 21.94
N SER A 150 -25.15 23.03 21.08
CA SER A 150 -25.53 21.91 20.21
C SER A 150 -25.47 22.39 18.76
N LEU A 151 -24.63 21.74 17.96
CA LEU A 151 -24.45 22.00 16.55
C LEU A 151 -25.10 20.90 15.72
N SER A 152 -25.85 21.30 14.70
CA SER A 152 -26.36 20.41 13.65
C SER A 152 -26.29 21.14 12.32
N GLU A 153 -25.67 20.55 11.30
CA GLU A 153 -25.72 21.10 9.95
C GLU A 153 -27.06 20.75 9.31
N ALA A 154 -27.86 21.78 8.98
CA ALA A 154 -29.21 21.62 8.41
C ALA A 154 -29.25 21.58 6.87
N GLY A 155 -28.10 21.60 6.20
CA GLY A 155 -28.02 21.62 4.74
C GLY A 155 -27.82 20.23 4.11
N PRO A 156 -28.29 20.01 2.88
CA PRO A 156 -27.83 18.86 2.10
C PRO A 156 -26.30 18.91 1.98
N ASP A 157 -25.65 17.73 1.96
CA ASP A 157 -24.26 17.58 1.53
C ASP A 157 -24.19 18.02 0.06
N THR A 158 -24.12 19.33 -0.17
CA THR A 158 -23.91 19.87 -1.51
C THR A 158 -22.53 19.36 -1.90
N PRO A 159 -22.40 18.55 -2.96
CA PRO A 159 -21.08 18.21 -3.45
C PRO A 159 -20.45 19.55 -3.80
N GLU A 160 -19.49 19.97 -2.98
CA GLU A 160 -18.64 21.10 -3.30
C GLU A 160 -18.10 20.78 -4.68
N GLN A 161 -18.53 21.54 -5.67
CA GLN A 161 -18.39 21.24 -7.09
C GLN A 161 -16.95 20.80 -7.31
N GLU A 162 -16.73 19.49 -7.50
CA GLU A 162 -15.39 18.93 -7.65
C GLU A 162 -14.82 19.67 -8.84
N ALA A 163 -13.89 20.60 -8.59
CA ALA A 163 -13.19 21.27 -9.67
C ALA A 163 -12.70 20.13 -10.56
N PRO A 164 -13.05 20.15 -11.86
CA PRO A 164 -12.73 19.02 -12.72
C PRO A 164 -11.25 18.72 -12.53
N PRO A 165 -10.84 17.44 -12.50
CA PRO A 165 -9.42 17.15 -12.66
C PRO A 165 -8.95 18.00 -13.83
N THR A 166 -7.81 18.67 -13.68
CA THR A 166 -7.32 19.76 -14.54
C THR A 166 -6.99 19.28 -15.96
N SER A 167 -7.74 18.34 -16.52
CA SER A 167 -7.64 17.76 -17.85
C SER A 167 -8.25 18.66 -18.93
N ALA A 168 -9.15 19.60 -18.60
CA ALA A 168 -9.80 20.45 -19.62
C ALA A 168 -8.87 21.53 -20.24
N GLU A 169 -7.76 21.89 -19.58
CA GLU A 169 -6.78 22.89 -20.07
C GLU A 169 -5.36 22.30 -20.23
N ASP A 170 -5.24 20.98 -20.20
CA ASP A 170 -3.96 20.26 -20.14
C ASP A 170 -3.42 19.85 -21.51
N GLU A 171 -3.75 20.60 -22.57
CA GLU A 171 -3.20 20.33 -23.90
C GLU A 171 -1.66 20.44 -23.84
N PRO A 172 -0.95 19.41 -24.33
CA PRO A 172 0.51 19.46 -24.40
C PRO A 172 0.91 20.48 -25.46
N ASP A 173 1.88 21.31 -25.12
CA ASP A 173 2.42 22.30 -26.06
C ASP A 173 3.01 21.57 -27.28
N THR A 174 2.37 21.74 -28.44
CA THR A 174 2.65 20.94 -29.64
C THR A 174 3.98 21.31 -30.28
N ASP A 175 4.49 22.52 -30.02
CA ASP A 175 5.63 23.12 -30.74
C ASP A 175 6.99 22.95 -30.03
N LEU A 176 7.06 22.11 -28.99
CA LEU A 176 8.32 21.86 -28.29
C LEU A 176 9.33 21.10 -29.19
N PRO A 177 10.59 21.58 -29.29
CA PRO A 177 11.61 20.93 -30.09
C PRO A 177 11.90 19.52 -29.58
N SER A 178 12.10 18.58 -30.50
CA SER A 178 12.45 17.19 -30.19
C SER A 178 13.92 16.94 -30.52
N GLY A 179 14.51 15.92 -29.91
CA GLY A 179 15.90 15.55 -30.15
C GLY A 179 16.23 14.11 -29.80
N PRO A 180 17.48 13.67 -30.05
CA PRO A 180 17.90 12.29 -29.82
C PRO A 180 18.21 11.98 -28.34
N HIS A 181 18.12 12.96 -27.43
CA HIS A 181 18.55 12.79 -26.06
C HIS A 181 17.50 12.04 -25.23
N SER A 182 18.00 11.39 -24.17
CA SER A 182 17.17 10.72 -23.18
C SER A 182 17.70 11.06 -21.79
N TYR A 183 16.79 11.41 -20.89
CA TYR A 183 17.12 11.82 -19.52
C TYR A 183 16.37 10.95 -18.53
N ARG A 184 16.98 10.66 -17.38
CA ARG A 184 16.23 10.12 -16.25
C ARG A 184 15.41 11.25 -15.65
N LEU A 185 14.26 10.93 -15.08
CA LEU A 185 13.45 11.93 -14.42
C LEU A 185 14.21 12.60 -13.26
N GLU A 186 15.15 11.89 -12.63
CA GLU A 186 16.08 12.45 -11.64
C GLU A 186 16.86 13.68 -12.10
N ASP A 187 17.22 13.75 -13.39
CA ASP A 187 17.95 14.87 -13.98
C ASP A 187 17.07 16.10 -14.17
N LEU A 188 15.75 15.89 -14.31
CA LEU A 188 14.80 16.92 -14.75
C LEU A 188 13.86 17.39 -13.63
N ALA A 189 13.61 16.56 -12.61
CA ALA A 189 12.62 16.83 -11.59
C ALA A 189 13.02 16.36 -10.19
N TYR A 190 12.39 16.98 -9.19
CA TYR A 190 12.30 16.49 -7.83
C TYR A 190 10.98 15.74 -7.65
N THR A 191 10.97 14.68 -6.84
CA THR A 191 9.74 13.94 -6.54
C THR A 191 9.53 13.80 -5.04
N ARG A 192 8.26 13.70 -4.65
CA ARG A 192 7.85 13.32 -3.30
C ARG A 192 6.59 12.49 -3.40
N SER A 193 6.50 11.42 -2.62
CA SER A 193 5.32 10.58 -2.59
C SER A 193 4.75 10.37 -1.19
N GLY A 194 3.49 10.00 -1.14
CA GLY A 194 2.78 9.71 0.09
C GLY A 194 1.52 8.89 -0.14
N ASP A 195 0.99 8.33 0.93
CA ASP A 195 -0.22 7.53 0.92
C ASP A 195 -1.46 8.39 1.07
N LYS A 196 -2.53 7.95 0.41
CA LYS A 196 -3.90 8.44 0.56
C LYS A 196 -4.82 7.21 0.66
N GLY A 197 -4.83 6.59 1.83
CA GLY A 197 -5.56 5.33 2.05
C GLY A 197 -4.88 4.16 1.34
N ASP A 198 -5.58 3.53 0.38
CA ASP A 198 -5.01 2.49 -0.50
C ASP A 198 -4.39 3.05 -1.79
N SER A 199 -4.51 4.37 -2.00
CA SER A 199 -3.94 5.04 -3.15
C SER A 199 -2.61 5.71 -2.78
N ALA A 200 -1.74 5.92 -3.76
CA ALA A 200 -0.51 6.67 -3.60
C ALA A 200 -0.58 7.97 -4.39
N ASN A 201 0.05 9.00 -3.85
CA ASN A 201 0.25 10.28 -4.51
C ASN A 201 1.74 10.45 -4.82
N ILE A 202 2.05 10.97 -6.02
CA ILE A 202 3.41 11.31 -6.43
C ILE A 202 3.41 12.73 -7.00
N GLY A 203 4.00 13.66 -6.26
CA GLY A 203 4.32 14.99 -6.74
C GLY A 203 5.64 14.99 -7.50
N VAL A 204 5.67 15.69 -8.62
CA VAL A 204 6.83 15.88 -9.50
C VAL A 204 6.98 17.39 -9.72
N ILE A 205 8.11 17.97 -9.36
CA ILE A 205 8.38 19.40 -9.56
C ILE A 205 9.62 19.52 -10.45
N ALA A 206 9.52 20.30 -11.53
CA ALA A 206 10.64 20.53 -12.43
C ALA A 206 11.82 21.16 -11.67
N ARG A 207 13.05 20.69 -11.92
CA ARG A 207 14.27 21.30 -11.37
C ARG A 207 14.51 22.70 -11.91
N HIS A 208 14.06 22.95 -13.13
CA HIS A 208 14.12 24.24 -13.80
C HIS A 208 12.81 24.51 -14.54
N PRO A 209 12.29 25.75 -14.54
CA PRO A 209 11.05 26.10 -15.25
C PRO A 209 11.02 25.67 -16.72
N LEU A 210 12.16 25.74 -17.41
CA LEU A 210 12.28 25.33 -18.82
C LEU A 210 12.06 23.83 -19.06
N PHE A 211 12.20 22.98 -18.04
CA PHE A 211 11.93 21.54 -18.17
C PHE A 211 10.45 21.20 -18.07
N PHE A 212 9.65 22.09 -17.46
CA PHE A 212 8.25 21.82 -17.18
C PHE A 212 7.39 21.54 -18.42
N PRO A 213 7.51 22.27 -19.55
CA PRO A 213 6.75 21.95 -20.75
C PRO A 213 7.05 20.54 -21.28
N TYR A 214 8.32 20.11 -21.23
CA TYR A 214 8.72 18.76 -21.62
C TYR A 214 8.18 17.71 -20.65
N LEU A 215 8.22 17.97 -19.34
CA LEU A 215 7.62 17.07 -18.35
C LEU A 215 6.11 16.95 -18.54
N LYS A 216 5.40 18.07 -18.79
CA LYS A 216 3.95 18.07 -19.06
C LYS A 216 3.60 17.23 -20.30
N LYS A 217 4.41 17.31 -21.36
CA LYS A 217 4.21 16.57 -22.62
C LYS A 217 4.54 15.08 -22.50
N HIS A 218 5.66 14.73 -21.87
CA HIS A 218 6.17 13.36 -21.86
C HIS A 218 5.73 12.53 -20.63
N LEU A 219 5.45 13.18 -19.49
CA LEU A 219 5.01 12.51 -18.27
C LEU A 219 3.48 12.51 -18.18
N THR A 220 2.86 11.71 -19.04
CA THR A 220 1.40 11.51 -19.09
C THR A 220 0.95 10.53 -18.00
N SER A 221 -0.36 10.52 -17.70
CA SER A 221 -0.96 9.51 -16.83
C SER A 221 -0.69 8.09 -17.33
N SER A 222 -0.78 7.87 -18.64
CA SER A 222 -0.53 6.56 -19.26
C SER A 222 0.90 6.05 -19.08
N VAL A 223 1.90 6.93 -19.21
CA VAL A 223 3.32 6.57 -18.99
C VAL A 223 3.57 6.17 -17.54
N VAL A 224 2.98 6.91 -16.59
CA VAL A 224 3.08 6.60 -15.16
C VAL A 224 2.33 5.31 -14.81
N GLU A 225 1.15 5.10 -15.40
CA GLU A 225 0.36 3.88 -15.23
C GLU A 225 1.10 2.64 -15.75
N GLU A 226 1.72 2.73 -16.93
CA GLU A 226 2.53 1.66 -17.49
C GLU A 226 3.73 1.33 -16.57
N TYR A 227 4.45 2.37 -16.11
CA TYR A 227 5.60 2.21 -15.22
C TYR A 227 5.21 1.51 -13.90
N PHE A 228 4.07 1.89 -13.30
CA PHE A 228 3.57 1.32 -12.04
C PHE A 228 2.59 0.17 -12.20
N SER A 229 2.43 -0.40 -13.40
CA SER A 229 1.51 -1.51 -13.69
C SER A 229 1.71 -2.73 -12.79
N HIS A 230 2.95 -2.98 -12.36
CA HIS A 230 3.31 -4.03 -11.40
C HIS A 230 2.81 -3.79 -9.97
N LEU A 231 2.39 -2.57 -9.64
CA LEU A 231 1.87 -2.18 -8.33
C LEU A 231 0.36 -1.89 -8.36
N ILE A 232 -0.21 -1.55 -9.51
CA ILE A 232 -1.63 -1.25 -9.63
C ILE A 232 -2.42 -2.56 -9.62
N GLN A 233 -3.60 -2.55 -8.97
CA GLN A 233 -4.46 -3.74 -8.95
C GLN A 233 -4.95 -4.09 -10.36
N PRO A 234 -4.89 -5.38 -10.78
CA PRO A 234 -5.40 -5.79 -12.08
C PRO A 234 -6.87 -5.43 -12.27
N GLY A 235 -7.23 -4.91 -13.44
CA GLY A 235 -8.62 -4.60 -13.81
C GLY A 235 -9.09 -3.19 -13.45
N VAL A 236 -8.25 -2.37 -12.80
CA VAL A 236 -8.53 -0.94 -12.62
C VAL A 236 -8.22 -0.22 -13.94
N GLN A 237 -9.23 0.45 -14.52
CA GLN A 237 -9.06 1.29 -15.71
C GLN A 237 -8.77 2.73 -15.28
N ASN A 238 -7.89 3.43 -16.02
CA ASN A 238 -7.50 4.82 -15.72
C ASN A 238 -7.02 4.96 -14.26
N ALA A 239 -6.19 4.02 -13.82
CA ALA A 239 -5.76 3.94 -12.42
C ALA A 239 -4.93 5.15 -11.99
N VAL A 240 -4.40 5.93 -12.94
CA VAL A 240 -3.59 7.11 -12.67
C VAL A 240 -4.31 8.38 -13.13
N THR A 241 -4.58 9.27 -12.19
CA THR A 241 -5.07 10.63 -12.47
C THR A 241 -3.92 11.62 -12.36
N ARG A 242 -3.75 12.47 -13.37
CA ARG A 242 -2.76 13.56 -13.37
C ARG A 242 -3.44 14.89 -13.07
N PHE A 243 -2.81 15.70 -12.23
CA PHE A 243 -3.16 17.09 -11.94
C PHE A 243 -1.96 17.98 -12.26
N THR A 244 -2.18 19.06 -12.98
CA THR A 244 -1.12 20.00 -13.37
C THR A 244 -1.13 21.21 -12.46
N LEU A 245 0.04 21.59 -11.94
CA LEU A 245 0.24 22.73 -11.04
C LEU A 245 1.23 23.72 -11.69
N PRO A 246 0.78 24.52 -12.68
CA PRO A 246 1.69 25.34 -13.48
C PRO A 246 2.41 26.41 -12.67
N GLY A 247 1.78 26.94 -11.61
CA GLY A 247 2.37 27.97 -10.74
C GLY A 247 3.62 27.55 -9.98
N ILE A 248 3.85 26.24 -9.81
CA ILE A 248 5.07 25.69 -9.21
C ILE A 248 5.83 24.79 -10.18
N HIS A 249 5.50 24.83 -11.47
CA HIS A 249 6.09 23.95 -12.49
C HIS A 249 6.00 22.47 -12.09
N GLY A 250 4.85 22.08 -11.53
CA GLY A 250 4.63 20.78 -10.92
C GLY A 250 3.54 19.97 -11.60
N LEU A 251 3.66 18.65 -11.46
CA LEU A 251 2.65 17.65 -11.81
C LEU A 251 2.39 16.80 -10.58
N ASN A 252 1.17 16.33 -10.44
CA ASN A 252 0.77 15.49 -9.32
C ASN A 252 -0.01 14.29 -9.85
N PHE A 253 0.44 13.08 -9.49
CA PHE A 253 -0.17 11.84 -9.94
C PHE A 253 -0.82 11.14 -8.75
N VAL A 254 -2.06 10.72 -8.91
CA VAL A 254 -2.77 9.89 -7.94
C VAL A 254 -2.97 8.51 -8.55
N LEU A 255 -2.32 7.51 -7.95
CA LEU A 255 -2.35 6.10 -8.36
C LEU A 255 -3.36 5.38 -7.48
N GLN A 256 -4.53 5.08 -8.02
CA GLN A 256 -5.62 4.43 -7.31
C GLN A 256 -5.29 2.97 -6.98
N SER A 257 -5.65 2.53 -5.76
CA SER A 257 -5.54 1.13 -5.34
C SER A 257 -4.14 0.52 -5.51
N SER A 258 -3.10 1.35 -5.40
CA SER A 258 -1.71 1.00 -5.70
C SER A 258 -0.89 0.61 -4.47
N LEU A 259 -1.46 0.62 -3.26
CA LEU A 259 -0.75 0.22 -2.04
C LEU A 259 -1.12 -1.18 -1.58
N GLY A 260 -2.16 -1.83 -2.11
CA GLY A 260 -2.50 -3.23 -1.81
C GLY A 260 -3.23 -3.43 -0.47
N GLY A 261 -4.11 -2.51 -0.13
CA GLY A 261 -4.85 -2.40 1.13
C GLY A 261 -4.46 -1.20 2.01
N GLY A 262 -3.53 -0.34 1.55
CA GLY A 262 -3.01 0.80 2.30
C GLY A 262 -2.15 0.43 3.52
N GLY A 263 -1.75 1.43 4.30
CA GLY A 263 -0.75 1.28 5.38
C GLY A 263 -0.99 0.14 6.37
N VAL A 264 -2.25 -0.15 6.71
CA VAL A 264 -2.61 -1.15 7.73
C VAL A 264 -2.81 -2.55 7.13
N ALA A 265 -3.30 -2.63 5.89
CA ALA A 265 -3.63 -3.91 5.25
C ALA A 265 -2.71 -4.30 4.09
N SER A 266 -1.67 -3.54 3.78
CA SER A 266 -0.77 -3.80 2.64
C SER A 266 0.36 -4.76 2.95
N LEU A 267 0.46 -5.86 2.19
CA LEU A 267 1.51 -6.89 2.32
C LEU A 267 2.88 -6.42 1.83
N ARG A 268 2.94 -5.25 1.21
CA ARG A 268 4.09 -4.76 0.47
C ARG A 268 5.20 -4.31 1.42
N SER A 269 6.41 -4.24 0.88
CA SER A 269 7.58 -3.69 1.59
C SER A 269 7.42 -2.19 1.89
N ASP A 270 6.75 -1.45 1.01
CA ASP A 270 6.44 -0.03 1.18
C ASP A 270 4.91 0.21 1.18
N PRO A 271 4.24 -0.04 2.32
CA PRO A 271 2.79 0.08 2.44
C PRO A 271 2.31 1.55 2.48
N GLN A 272 3.23 2.51 2.60
CA GLN A 272 2.94 3.96 2.65
C GLN A 272 3.35 4.69 1.36
N GLY A 273 3.86 3.96 0.36
CA GLY A 273 4.28 4.51 -0.92
C GLY A 273 5.39 5.56 -0.83
N LYS A 274 6.22 5.56 0.23
CA LYS A 274 7.29 6.58 0.41
C LYS A 274 8.42 6.43 -0.60
N ALA A 275 8.61 5.24 -1.16
CA ALA A 275 9.61 4.95 -2.17
C ALA A 275 9.11 5.23 -3.60
N PHE A 276 7.80 5.41 -3.82
CA PHE A 276 7.24 5.57 -5.17
C PHE A 276 7.81 6.78 -5.91
N GLY A 277 8.05 7.90 -5.19
CA GLY A 277 8.71 9.06 -5.74
C GLY A 277 10.11 8.72 -6.26
N GLN A 278 10.88 7.96 -5.48
CA GLN A 278 12.22 7.52 -5.85
C GLN A 278 12.20 6.54 -7.03
N MET A 279 11.24 5.60 -7.05
CA MET A 279 11.05 4.69 -8.19
C MET A 279 10.80 5.50 -9.47
N LEU A 280 9.88 6.47 -9.44
CA LEU A 280 9.56 7.26 -10.62
C LEU A 280 10.76 8.06 -11.16
N LEU A 281 11.73 8.43 -10.31
CA LEU A 281 12.97 9.11 -10.76
C LEU A 281 13.83 8.25 -11.71
N ASP A 282 13.66 6.92 -11.68
CA ASP A 282 14.36 5.99 -12.57
C ASP A 282 13.76 5.94 -13.99
N LEU A 283 12.56 6.48 -14.18
CA LEU A 283 11.90 6.57 -15.47
C LEU A 283 12.78 7.36 -16.45
N LYS A 284 13.06 6.77 -17.62
CA LYS A 284 13.78 7.44 -18.71
C LYS A 284 12.81 8.02 -19.72
N LEU A 285 12.82 9.34 -19.86
CA LEU A 285 12.13 10.06 -20.92
C LEU A 285 13.04 10.12 -22.16
N LYS A 286 12.45 9.95 -23.34
CA LYS A 286 13.16 9.91 -24.64
C LYS A 286 12.57 10.93 -25.59
N GLY A 287 13.33 11.27 -26.65
CA GLY A 287 12.88 12.21 -27.67
C GLY A 287 13.00 13.67 -27.22
N LEU A 288 13.97 13.95 -26.35
CA LEU A 288 14.19 15.28 -25.78
C LEU A 288 15.34 15.99 -26.51
N PRO A 289 15.30 17.32 -26.64
CA PRO A 289 16.44 18.10 -27.10
C PRO A 289 17.54 18.10 -26.03
N ASP A 290 18.66 18.76 -26.29
CA ASP A 290 19.66 18.99 -25.25
C ASP A 290 19.11 19.97 -24.21
N LEU A 291 18.48 19.43 -23.16
CA LEU A 291 17.89 20.23 -22.09
C LEU A 291 18.95 20.83 -21.17
N LYS A 292 20.12 20.22 -21.04
CA LYS A 292 21.16 20.71 -20.13
C LYS A 292 21.77 21.99 -20.67
N SER A 293 22.01 22.05 -21.99
CA SER A 293 22.47 23.28 -22.66
C SER A 293 21.46 24.43 -22.64
N LEU A 294 20.20 24.22 -22.25
CA LEU A 294 19.20 25.29 -22.11
C LEU A 294 19.30 26.03 -20.77
N VAL A 295 20.02 25.48 -19.80
CA VAL A 295 20.12 26.00 -18.42
C VAL A 295 21.53 26.48 -18.09
N ASP A 296 22.54 26.05 -18.86
CA ASP A 296 23.91 26.58 -18.83
C ASP A 296 23.99 27.99 -19.43
#